data_AF-A0A6H1ZHB7-F1
#
_entry.id   AF-A0A6H1ZHB7-F1
#
_cell.length_a   1.000
_cell.length_b   1.000
_cell.length_c   1.000
_cell.angle_alpha   90.00
_cell.angle_beta   90.00
_cell.angle_gamma   90.00
#
_symmetry.space_group_name_H-M   'P 1'
#
loop_
_entity.id
_entity.type
_entity.pdbx_description
1 polymer ?
#
loop_
_entity_poly.entity_id
_entity_poly.type
_entity_poly.pdbx_seq_one_letter_code
_entity_poly.pdbx_strand_id
1 'polypeptide(L)'
;MIDIALSDKAHLLRHRMRKVAEGVKVNFVELIRCLKEIKDGDYHVALGYDKFSDFVRDEEAAIGFRYNTVRAYIHLYELYTDIDRVAALEFLGPSRAQLIAGQVKEDPDEWIAKAETLSTKDLINETRLASGKQEMPVLPPPESPSPVSSSYIEYCKAHGCIFDHGPADLHHYPHTKKMTDSLEKVIPLCRACHSECHNTPWSEWDGHRYAIDFLFKYIFLNEKTGVSGK
;
A
#
# COMPACT_ATOMS: atom_id res chain seq x y z
N MET A 1 -14.71 8.60 34.45
CA MET A 1 -15.49 9.58 33.65
C MET A 1 -14.66 9.93 32.44
N ILE A 2 -15.11 9.57 31.24
CA ILE A 2 -14.50 10.11 30.01
C ILE A 2 -14.83 11.60 30.02
N ASP A 3 -13.79 12.43 29.95
CA ASP A 3 -13.95 13.88 29.91
C ASP A 3 -14.77 14.25 28.66
N ILE A 4 -15.99 14.74 28.90
CA ILE A 4 -16.97 15.07 27.85
C ILE A 4 -16.36 16.04 26.84
N ALA A 5 -15.49 16.96 27.29
CA ALA A 5 -14.81 17.92 26.43
C ALA A 5 -13.80 17.25 25.46
N LEU A 6 -13.14 16.17 25.90
CA LEU A 6 -12.25 15.36 25.05
C LEU A 6 -13.03 14.59 24.00
N SER A 7 -14.19 14.03 24.37
CA SER A 7 -15.10 13.34 23.45
C SER A 7 -15.60 14.27 22.35
N ASP A 8 -16.08 15.46 22.70
CA ASP A 8 -16.60 16.44 21.74
C ASP A 8 -15.53 16.94 20.77
N LYS A 9 -14.32 17.21 21.27
CA LYS A 9 -13.18 17.59 20.44
C LYS A 9 -12.80 16.48 19.46
N ALA A 10 -12.83 15.22 19.89
CA ALA A 10 -12.53 14.08 19.02
C ALA A 10 -13.56 13.94 17.88
N HIS A 11 -14.86 14.10 18.18
CA HIS A 11 -15.92 14.08 17.16
C HIS A 11 -15.79 15.23 16.16
N LEU A 12 -15.47 16.44 16.63
CA LEU A 12 -15.24 17.60 15.77
C LEU A 12 -14.03 17.38 14.83
N LEU A 13 -12.91 16.89 15.37
CA LEU A 13 -11.72 16.60 14.56
C LEU A 13 -11.99 15.51 13.53
N ARG A 14 -12.72 14.45 13.91
CA ARG A 14 -13.14 13.39 12.98
C ARG A 14 -13.99 13.95 11.84
N HIS A 15 -14.93 14.85 12.13
CA HIS A 15 -15.75 15.51 11.11
C HIS A 15 -14.91 16.40 10.17
N ARG A 16 -14.01 17.21 10.72
CA ARG A 16 -13.09 18.05 9.93
C ARG A 16 -12.19 17.20 9.02
N MET A 17 -11.61 16.12 9.56
CA MET A 17 -10.78 15.19 8.80
C MET A 17 -11.54 14.59 7.62
N ARG A 18 -12.81 14.20 7.80
CA ARG A 18 -13.65 13.69 6.71
C ARG A 18 -13.87 14.71 5.60
N LYS A 19 -14.19 15.96 5.95
CA LYS A 19 -14.35 17.04 4.96
C LYS A 19 -13.06 17.33 4.18
N VAL A 20 -11.92 17.33 4.86
CA VAL A 20 -10.62 17.49 4.20
C VAL A 20 -10.35 16.32 3.27
N ALA A 21 -10.60 15.08 3.70
CA ALA A 21 -10.42 13.89 2.88
C ALA A 21 -11.29 13.91 1.63
N GLU A 22 -12.54 14.38 1.73
CA GLU A 22 -13.44 14.58 0.59
C GLU A 22 -12.91 15.63 -0.39
N GLY A 23 -12.44 16.78 0.12
CA GLY A 23 -11.80 17.80 -0.72
C GLY A 23 -10.55 17.29 -1.45
N VAL A 24 -9.76 16.43 -0.81
CA VAL A 24 -8.61 15.78 -1.45
C VAL A 24 -9.04 14.87 -2.61
N LYS A 25 -10.15 14.13 -2.47
CA LYS A 25 -10.65 13.25 -3.54
C LYS A 25 -11.14 14.04 -4.75
N VAL A 26 -11.90 15.12 -4.54
CA VAL A 26 -12.37 15.99 -5.62
C VAL A 26 -11.19 16.65 -6.34
N ASN A 27 -10.28 17.25 -5.58
CA ASN A 27 -9.07 17.87 -6.15
C ASN A 27 -8.19 16.85 -6.88
N PHE A 28 -8.18 15.60 -6.43
CA PHE A 28 -7.47 14.52 -7.11
C PHE A 28 -8.08 14.24 -8.48
N VAL A 29 -9.40 14.07 -8.59
CA VAL A 29 -10.05 13.84 -9.90
C VAL A 29 -9.80 15.01 -10.85
N GLU A 30 -9.87 16.23 -10.35
CA GLU A 30 -9.56 17.44 -11.12
C GLU A 30 -8.11 17.50 -11.59
N LEU A 31 -7.14 17.14 -10.73
CA LEU A 31 -5.73 17.01 -11.11
C LEU A 31 -5.56 16.02 -12.26
N ILE A 32 -6.20 14.84 -12.17
CA ILE A 32 -6.12 13.82 -13.22
C ILE A 32 -6.76 14.30 -14.52
N ARG A 33 -7.89 15.02 -14.45
CA ARG A 33 -8.53 15.66 -15.61
C ARG A 33 -7.57 16.62 -16.31
N CYS A 34 -6.91 17.51 -15.55
CA CYS A 34 -5.93 18.45 -16.09
C CYS A 34 -4.71 17.72 -16.71
N LEU A 35 -4.18 16.69 -16.05
CA LEU A 35 -3.06 15.91 -16.59
C LEU A 35 -3.43 15.18 -17.88
N LYS A 36 -4.67 14.67 -17.98
CA LYS A 36 -5.19 14.10 -19.22
C LYS A 36 -5.31 15.16 -20.32
N GLU A 37 -5.85 16.33 -20.00
CA GLU A 37 -6.00 17.43 -20.97
C GLU A 37 -4.64 17.90 -21.52
N ILE A 38 -3.63 18.03 -20.64
CA ILE A 38 -2.24 18.34 -21.04
C ILE A 38 -1.66 17.26 -21.95
N LYS A 39 -1.94 15.98 -21.64
CA LYS A 39 -1.46 14.85 -22.43
C LYS A 39 -2.12 14.82 -23.82
N ASP A 40 -3.44 14.93 -23.89
CA ASP A 40 -4.20 14.72 -25.12
C ASP A 40 -4.12 15.93 -26.07
N GLY A 41 -3.95 17.14 -25.52
CA GLY A 41 -3.73 18.36 -26.30
C GLY A 41 -2.27 18.63 -26.66
N ASP A 42 -1.35 17.72 -26.31
CA ASP A 42 0.11 17.92 -26.43
C ASP A 42 0.61 19.24 -25.80
N TYR A 43 -0.08 19.77 -24.78
CA TYR A 43 0.26 21.06 -24.16
C TYR A 43 1.60 21.04 -23.44
N HIS A 44 2.11 19.85 -23.09
CA HIS A 44 3.48 19.68 -22.60
C HIS A 44 4.53 20.19 -23.61
N VAL A 45 4.26 20.12 -24.92
CA VAL A 45 5.13 20.67 -25.96
C VAL A 45 5.17 22.19 -25.89
N ALA A 46 4.02 22.83 -25.66
CA ALA A 46 3.94 24.29 -25.48
C ALA A 46 4.66 24.76 -24.19
N LEU A 47 4.78 23.89 -23.20
CA LEU A 47 5.55 24.11 -21.97
C LEU A 47 7.05 23.82 -22.12
N GLY A 48 7.50 23.42 -23.32
CA GLY A 48 8.92 23.19 -23.62
C GLY A 48 9.41 21.77 -23.36
N TYR A 49 8.51 20.79 -23.19
CA TYR A 49 8.86 19.38 -22.99
C TYR A 49 8.65 18.59 -24.28
N ASP A 50 9.63 17.76 -24.65
CA ASP A 50 9.54 16.89 -25.84
C ASP A 50 8.53 15.76 -25.68
N LYS A 51 8.29 15.32 -24.44
CA LYS A 51 7.37 14.22 -24.11
C LYS A 51 6.61 14.50 -22.84
N PHE A 52 5.37 14.02 -22.80
CA PHE A 52 4.54 14.09 -21.60
C PHE A 52 5.19 13.44 -20.36
N SER A 53 5.97 12.37 -20.55
CA SER A 53 6.70 11.73 -19.45
C SER A 53 7.76 12.62 -18.82
N ASP A 54 8.36 13.50 -19.61
CA ASP A 54 9.42 14.41 -19.15
C ASP A 54 8.80 15.56 -18.35
N PHE A 55 7.67 16.10 -18.82
CA PHE A 55 6.83 17.03 -18.06
C PHE A 55 6.43 16.46 -16.69
N VAL A 56 5.87 15.25 -16.65
CA VAL A 56 5.43 14.64 -15.38
C VAL A 56 6.60 14.36 -14.42
N ARG A 57 7.79 14.02 -14.95
CA ARG A 57 8.97 13.78 -14.13
C ARG A 57 9.49 15.06 -13.48
N ASP A 58 9.49 16.15 -14.23
CA ASP A 58 9.92 17.46 -13.74
C ASP A 58 8.94 18.01 -12.69
N GLU A 59 7.64 17.83 -12.93
CA GLU A 59 6.57 18.25 -12.03
C GLU A 59 6.23 17.23 -10.93
N GLU A 60 6.99 16.14 -10.79
CA GLU A 60 6.67 15.03 -9.86
C GLU A 60 6.50 15.52 -8.41
N ALA A 61 7.28 16.50 -7.98
CA ALA A 61 7.19 17.07 -6.64
C ALA A 61 5.89 17.86 -6.40
N ALA A 62 5.37 18.54 -7.43
CA ALA A 62 4.12 19.29 -7.35
C ALA A 62 2.90 18.38 -7.53
N ILE A 63 2.98 17.44 -8.48
CA ILE A 63 1.94 16.44 -8.78
C ILE A 63 1.80 15.44 -7.62
N GLY A 64 2.89 15.11 -6.94
CA GLY A 64 2.94 14.12 -5.86
C GLY A 64 2.87 12.67 -6.34
N PHE A 65 2.95 12.43 -7.65
CA PHE A 65 2.86 11.10 -8.26
C PHE A 65 3.90 10.89 -9.33
N ARG A 66 4.48 9.69 -9.36
CA ARG A 66 5.35 9.23 -10.45
C ARG A 66 4.57 9.08 -11.75
N TYR A 67 5.29 9.15 -12.88
CA TYR A 67 4.71 8.99 -14.22
C TYR A 67 3.81 7.75 -14.41
N ASN A 68 4.25 6.58 -13.92
CA ASN A 68 3.45 5.35 -14.05
C ASN A 68 2.12 5.44 -13.29
N THR A 69 2.12 6.09 -12.13
CA THR A 69 0.92 6.34 -11.33
C THR A 69 -0.01 7.33 -12.03
N VAL A 70 0.53 8.42 -12.58
CA VAL A 70 -0.24 9.37 -13.40
C VAL A 70 -0.91 8.67 -14.57
N ARG A 71 -0.18 7.82 -15.31
CA ARG A 71 -0.74 7.05 -16.43
C ARG A 71 -1.87 6.12 -15.99
N ALA A 72 -1.70 5.41 -14.88
CA ALA A 72 -2.74 4.54 -14.34
C ALA A 72 -4.01 5.33 -13.96
N TYR A 73 -3.84 6.51 -13.37
CA TYR A 73 -4.95 7.36 -12.97
C TYR A 73 -5.65 8.03 -14.15
N ILE A 74 -4.92 8.48 -15.18
CA ILE A 74 -5.53 8.95 -16.43
C ILE A 74 -6.39 7.83 -17.04
N HIS A 75 -5.87 6.61 -17.10
CA HIS A 75 -6.63 5.46 -17.61
C HIS A 75 -7.88 5.17 -16.77
N LEU A 76 -7.78 5.27 -15.45
CA LEU A 76 -8.91 5.10 -14.55
C LEU A 76 -9.96 6.21 -14.75
N TYR A 77 -9.53 7.46 -14.93
CA TYR A 77 -10.44 8.57 -15.24
C TYR A 77 -11.18 8.33 -16.56
N GLU A 78 -10.45 7.95 -17.62
CA GLU A 78 -11.03 7.60 -18.92
C GLU A 78 -12.09 6.50 -18.79
N LEU A 79 -11.78 5.43 -18.07
CA LEU A 79 -12.73 4.34 -17.83
C LEU A 79 -14.05 4.84 -17.21
N TYR A 80 -13.97 5.73 -16.21
CA TYR A 80 -15.15 6.27 -15.53
C TYR A 80 -15.87 7.35 -16.33
N THR A 81 -15.17 8.03 -17.25
CA THR A 81 -15.78 8.90 -18.25
C THR A 81 -16.55 8.09 -19.28
N ASP A 82 -15.98 7.00 -19.79
CA ASP A 82 -16.57 6.15 -20.83
C ASP A 82 -17.90 5.51 -20.39
N ILE A 83 -18.02 5.18 -19.11
CA ILE A 83 -19.25 4.61 -18.50
C ILE A 83 -20.18 5.67 -17.89
N ASP A 84 -19.89 6.96 -18.07
CA ASP A 84 -20.66 8.09 -17.49
C ASP A 84 -20.88 7.98 -15.97
N ARG A 85 -19.78 7.73 -15.23
CA ARG A 85 -19.78 7.58 -13.75
C ARG A 85 -18.63 8.33 -13.07
N VAL A 86 -18.15 9.44 -13.61
CA VAL A 86 -17.04 10.21 -13.01
C VAL A 86 -17.29 10.56 -11.53
N ALA A 87 -18.53 10.88 -11.15
CA ALA A 87 -18.90 11.14 -9.76
C ALA A 87 -18.62 9.95 -8.81
N ALA A 88 -18.71 8.72 -9.31
CA ALA A 88 -18.35 7.53 -8.54
C ALA A 88 -16.84 7.45 -8.27
N LEU A 89 -16.00 7.91 -9.19
CA LEU A 89 -14.56 7.99 -8.98
C LEU A 89 -14.20 9.00 -7.87
N GLU A 90 -14.88 10.15 -7.84
CA GLU A 90 -14.74 11.16 -6.78
C GLU A 90 -15.15 10.59 -5.42
N PHE A 91 -16.25 9.84 -5.37
CA PHE A 91 -16.76 9.25 -4.14
C PHE A 91 -15.87 8.11 -3.62
N LEU A 92 -15.58 7.13 -4.47
CA LEU A 92 -14.81 5.93 -4.11
C LEU A 92 -13.33 6.25 -3.83
N GLY A 93 -12.78 7.21 -4.57
CA GLY A 93 -11.35 7.50 -4.63
C GLY A 93 -10.56 6.47 -5.45
N PRO A 94 -9.32 6.80 -5.84
CA PRO A 94 -8.54 6.02 -6.81
C PRO A 94 -8.28 4.58 -6.38
N SER A 95 -7.95 4.34 -5.11
CA SER A 95 -7.60 3.00 -4.64
C SER A 95 -8.75 2.00 -4.74
N ARG A 96 -9.99 2.41 -4.42
CA ARG A 96 -11.16 1.52 -4.52
C ARG A 96 -11.64 1.38 -5.96
N ALA A 97 -11.66 2.47 -6.72
CA ALA A 97 -11.99 2.44 -8.14
C ALA A 97 -11.02 1.52 -8.92
N GLN A 98 -9.72 1.55 -8.61
CA GLN A 98 -8.72 0.68 -9.22
C GLN A 98 -8.97 -0.81 -8.97
N LEU A 99 -9.51 -1.18 -7.79
CA LEU A 99 -9.79 -2.59 -7.47
C LEU A 99 -10.86 -3.19 -8.37
N ILE A 100 -11.87 -2.39 -8.75
CA ILE A 100 -13.00 -2.83 -9.56
C ILE A 100 -12.85 -2.48 -11.05
N ALA A 101 -11.74 -1.86 -11.45
CA ALA A 101 -11.57 -1.33 -12.81
C ALA A 101 -11.76 -2.38 -13.91
N GLY A 102 -11.42 -3.64 -13.64
CA GLY A 102 -11.61 -4.74 -14.60
C GLY A 102 -13.07 -5.16 -14.79
N GLN A 103 -13.93 -4.90 -13.82
CA GLN A 103 -15.32 -5.38 -13.79
C GLN A 103 -16.34 -4.26 -14.03
N VAL A 104 -16.01 -3.04 -13.62
CA VAL A 104 -16.89 -1.86 -13.72
C VAL A 104 -17.26 -1.51 -15.16
N LYS A 105 -16.51 -2.01 -16.16
CA LYS A 105 -16.84 -1.81 -17.58
C LYS A 105 -18.07 -2.61 -18.03
N GLU A 106 -18.25 -3.81 -17.47
CA GLU A 106 -19.30 -4.74 -17.89
C GLU A 106 -20.60 -4.50 -17.12
N ASP A 107 -20.50 -4.27 -15.80
CA ASP A 107 -21.63 -3.91 -14.94
C ASP A 107 -21.27 -2.74 -14.01
N PRO A 108 -21.31 -1.49 -14.51
CA PRO A 108 -20.93 -0.31 -13.73
C PRO A 108 -21.66 -0.21 -12.40
N ASP A 109 -22.98 -0.40 -12.41
CA ASP A 109 -23.84 -0.10 -11.27
C ASP A 109 -23.68 -1.16 -10.18
N GLU A 110 -23.56 -2.45 -10.51
CA GLU A 110 -23.28 -3.51 -9.54
C GLU A 110 -21.93 -3.27 -8.84
N TRP A 111 -20.87 -3.04 -9.62
CA TRP A 111 -19.51 -2.96 -9.08
C TRP A 111 -19.26 -1.68 -8.28
N ILE A 112 -19.87 -0.56 -8.69
CA ILE A 112 -19.88 0.65 -7.87
C ILE A 112 -20.60 0.39 -6.55
N ALA A 113 -21.81 -0.18 -6.56
CA ALA A 113 -22.55 -0.47 -5.33
C ALA A 113 -21.79 -1.42 -4.38
N LYS A 114 -21.13 -2.46 -4.91
CA LYS A 114 -20.23 -3.32 -4.13
C LYS A 114 -19.05 -2.54 -3.55
N ALA A 115 -18.44 -1.66 -4.33
CA ALA A 115 -17.34 -0.82 -3.87
C ALA A 115 -17.77 0.26 -2.87
N GLU A 116 -19.05 0.57 -2.72
CA GLU A 116 -19.52 1.46 -1.64
C GLU A 116 -19.75 0.71 -0.33
N THR A 117 -20.21 -0.53 -0.41
CA THR A 117 -20.75 -1.27 0.74
C THR A 117 -19.77 -2.25 1.36
N LEU A 118 -18.94 -2.91 0.54
CA LEU A 118 -18.06 -3.99 1.01
C LEU A 118 -16.82 -3.46 1.72
N SER A 119 -16.31 -4.24 2.67
CA SER A 119 -14.95 -4.02 3.17
C SER A 119 -13.94 -4.15 2.03
N THR A 120 -12.76 -3.54 2.15
CA THR A 120 -11.70 -3.68 1.12
C THR A 120 -11.34 -5.15 0.89
N LYS A 121 -11.34 -5.98 1.94
CA LYS A 121 -11.05 -7.41 1.85
C LYS A 121 -12.11 -8.15 1.04
N ASP A 122 -13.38 -7.90 1.34
CA ASP A 122 -14.49 -8.57 0.65
C ASP A 122 -14.57 -8.12 -0.80
N LEU A 123 -14.32 -6.84 -1.07
CA LEU A 123 -14.24 -6.30 -2.43
C LEU A 123 -13.14 -6.98 -3.25
N ILE A 124 -11.95 -7.18 -2.68
CA ILE A 124 -10.84 -7.92 -3.33
C ILE A 124 -11.24 -9.36 -3.63
N ASN A 125 -11.97 -10.01 -2.73
CA ASN A 125 -12.43 -11.38 -2.95
C ASN A 125 -13.43 -11.44 -4.10
N GLU A 126 -14.44 -10.56 -4.10
CA GLU A 126 -15.45 -10.45 -5.16
C GLU A 126 -14.82 -10.19 -6.53
N THR A 127 -13.94 -9.19 -6.65
CA THR A 127 -13.30 -8.84 -7.94
C THR A 127 -12.47 -10.00 -8.48
N ARG A 128 -11.85 -10.78 -7.59
CA ARG A 128 -11.06 -11.95 -7.96
C ARG A 128 -11.91 -13.13 -8.41
N LEU A 129 -13.01 -13.40 -7.72
CA LEU A 129 -14.01 -14.40 -8.12
C LEU A 129 -14.57 -14.05 -9.51
N ALA A 130 -14.94 -12.79 -9.73
CA ALA A 130 -15.40 -12.31 -11.03
C ALA A 130 -14.34 -12.39 -12.14
N SER A 131 -13.06 -12.28 -11.78
CA SER A 131 -11.94 -12.46 -12.71
C SER A 131 -11.61 -13.94 -13.00
N GLY A 132 -12.40 -14.90 -12.49
CA GLY A 132 -12.13 -16.34 -12.65
C GLY A 132 -10.88 -16.83 -11.89
N LYS A 133 -10.34 -16.02 -10.97
CA LYS A 133 -9.20 -16.39 -10.14
C LYS A 133 -9.74 -17.09 -8.88
N GLN A 134 -9.24 -18.29 -8.60
CA GLN A 134 -9.67 -19.10 -7.44
C GLN A 134 -9.61 -18.31 -6.14
N GLU A 135 -10.44 -18.71 -5.16
CA GLU A 135 -10.48 -18.14 -3.81
C GLU A 135 -9.11 -18.17 -3.13
N MET A 136 -8.91 -17.28 -2.15
CA MET A 136 -7.61 -17.13 -1.48
C MET A 136 -7.76 -18.23 -0.47
N PRO A 137 -6.82 -19.18 -0.39
CA PRO A 137 -6.87 -20.15 0.69
C PRO A 137 -7.11 -19.36 1.96
N VAL A 138 -8.26 -19.57 2.60
CA VAL A 138 -8.48 -19.07 3.94
C VAL A 138 -7.45 -19.85 4.72
N LEU A 139 -6.28 -19.23 4.93
CA LEU A 139 -5.23 -19.85 5.71
C LEU A 139 -5.90 -20.23 7.02
N PRO A 140 -5.87 -21.51 7.41
CA PRO A 140 -6.38 -21.89 8.71
C PRO A 140 -5.74 -20.96 9.73
N PRO A 141 -6.48 -20.54 10.78
CA PRO A 141 -5.89 -19.77 11.85
C PRO A 141 -4.58 -20.47 12.22
N PRO A 142 -3.44 -19.75 12.21
CA PRO A 142 -2.15 -20.39 12.36
C PRO A 142 -2.24 -21.29 13.58
N GLU A 143 -1.93 -22.58 13.39
CA GLU A 143 -1.85 -23.54 14.48
C GLU A 143 -1.10 -22.86 15.61
N SER A 144 -1.73 -22.82 16.80
CA SER A 144 -1.22 -22.14 17.98
C SER A 144 0.28 -22.40 18.08
N PRO A 145 1.13 -21.39 17.77
CA PRO A 145 2.54 -21.64 17.69
C PRO A 145 3.01 -21.99 19.09
N SER A 146 3.82 -23.04 19.19
CA SER A 146 4.52 -23.38 20.42
C SER A 146 5.19 -22.11 20.98
N PRO A 147 5.20 -21.90 22.30
CA PRO A 147 5.71 -20.67 22.91
C PRO A 147 7.11 -20.38 22.39
N VAL A 148 7.23 -19.28 21.63
CA VAL A 148 8.51 -18.80 21.09
C VAL A 148 9.37 -18.37 22.28
N SER A 149 10.63 -18.81 22.31
CA SER A 149 11.58 -18.50 23.36
C SER A 149 11.91 -17.00 23.43
N SER A 150 12.52 -16.63 24.55
CA SER A 150 12.53 -15.34 25.26
C SER A 150 13.22 -14.11 24.62
N SER A 151 13.53 -14.04 23.33
CA SER A 151 13.86 -12.74 22.69
C SER A 151 13.79 -12.77 21.15
N TYR A 152 13.55 -11.60 20.53
CA TYR A 152 13.52 -11.44 19.07
C TYR A 152 14.77 -11.96 18.38
N ILE A 153 15.91 -11.82 19.06
CA ILE A 153 17.21 -12.29 18.57
C ILE A 153 17.28 -13.81 18.52
N GLU A 154 16.76 -14.50 19.54
CA GLU A 154 16.69 -15.97 19.52
C GLU A 154 15.77 -16.45 18.40
N TYR A 155 14.63 -15.77 18.21
CA TYR A 155 13.74 -16.04 17.08
C TYR A 155 14.47 -15.91 15.74
N CYS A 156 15.20 -14.81 15.52
CA CYS A 156 15.96 -14.61 14.28
C CYS A 156 17.07 -15.66 14.09
N LYS A 157 17.80 -16.03 15.16
CA LYS A 157 18.87 -17.04 15.10
C LYS A 157 18.36 -18.46 14.83
N ALA A 158 17.16 -18.77 15.30
CA ALA A 158 16.51 -20.05 15.05
C ALA A 158 15.91 -20.14 13.64
N HIS A 159 15.76 -19.01 12.93
CA HIS A 159 15.25 -18.97 11.57
C HIS A 159 16.39 -18.95 10.55
N GLY A 160 16.17 -19.65 9.44
CA GLY A 160 16.98 -19.48 8.24
C GLY A 160 16.74 -18.12 7.58
N CYS A 161 17.33 -17.92 6.41
CA CYS A 161 17.10 -16.74 5.59
C CYS A 161 15.60 -16.49 5.42
N ILE A 162 15.14 -15.23 5.48
CA ILE A 162 13.71 -14.89 5.27
C ILE A 162 13.17 -15.30 3.88
N PHE A 163 14.07 -15.66 2.95
CA PHE A 163 13.76 -16.18 1.62
C PHE A 163 13.93 -17.70 1.52
N ASP A 164 14.10 -18.41 2.64
CA ASP A 164 14.28 -19.86 2.73
C ASP A 164 15.51 -20.41 1.98
N HIS A 165 16.51 -19.56 1.71
CA HIS A 165 17.77 -19.96 1.05
C HIS A 165 18.79 -20.69 1.95
N GLY A 166 18.40 -21.11 3.15
CA GLY A 166 19.26 -21.83 4.09
C GLY A 166 19.78 -21.00 5.27
N PRO A 167 20.93 -21.34 5.85
CA PRO A 167 21.48 -20.68 7.04
C PRO A 167 21.68 -19.17 6.83
N ALA A 168 21.45 -18.41 7.90
CA ALA A 168 21.45 -16.96 7.84
C ALA A 168 22.18 -16.32 9.02
N ASP A 169 22.70 -15.13 8.77
CA ASP A 169 23.27 -14.23 9.78
C ASP A 169 22.27 -13.09 10.06
N LEU A 170 22.46 -12.43 11.20
CA LEU A 170 21.62 -11.30 11.59
C LEU A 170 22.02 -10.04 10.83
N HIS A 171 21.05 -9.41 10.17
CA HIS A 171 21.23 -8.20 9.38
C HIS A 171 20.35 -7.07 9.88
N HIS A 172 20.90 -5.87 10.10
CA HIS A 172 20.11 -4.71 10.56
C HIS A 172 19.11 -4.23 9.49
N TYR A 173 17.88 -3.97 9.89
CA TYR A 173 16.79 -3.55 9.02
C TYR A 173 15.90 -2.49 9.71
N PRO A 174 15.60 -1.34 9.10
CA PRO A 174 16.10 -0.87 7.81
C PRO A 174 17.57 -0.46 7.86
N HIS A 175 18.30 -0.67 6.76
CA HIS A 175 19.70 -0.27 6.62
C HIS A 175 19.81 1.26 6.55
N THR A 176 19.96 1.92 7.69
CA THR A 176 20.16 3.38 7.77
C THR A 176 21.56 3.69 8.28
N LYS A 177 22.23 4.70 7.68
CA LYS A 177 23.63 5.10 7.97
C LYS A 177 23.92 5.46 9.45
N LYS A 178 22.92 5.48 10.33
CA LYS A 178 23.03 5.91 11.73
C LYS A 178 22.49 4.89 12.75
N MET A 179 22.20 3.64 12.35
CA MET A 179 21.85 2.62 13.34
C MET A 179 23.10 2.15 14.07
N THR A 180 23.32 2.74 15.25
CA THR A 180 24.29 2.30 16.25
C THR A 180 23.65 1.18 17.07
N ASP A 181 24.25 -0.02 17.01
CA ASP A 181 24.21 -1.16 17.96
C ASP A 181 22.87 -1.66 18.54
N SER A 182 21.72 -1.15 18.09
CA SER A 182 20.42 -1.67 18.53
C SER A 182 20.08 -2.98 17.79
N LEU A 183 20.19 -4.08 18.53
CA LEU A 183 19.75 -5.42 18.14
C LEU A 183 18.22 -5.55 17.96
N GLU A 184 17.45 -4.49 18.23
CA GLU A 184 15.98 -4.53 18.20
C GLU A 184 15.41 -4.61 16.78
N LYS A 185 16.22 -4.38 15.74
CA LYS A 185 15.74 -4.36 14.36
C LYS A 185 16.71 -5.08 13.42
N VAL A 186 16.80 -6.39 13.59
CA VAL A 186 17.55 -7.28 12.70
C VAL A 186 16.61 -8.25 11.97
N ILE A 187 17.04 -8.82 10.85
CA ILE A 187 16.36 -9.89 10.12
C ILE A 187 17.40 -10.96 9.73
N PRO A 188 17.02 -12.25 9.63
CA PRO A 188 17.96 -13.28 9.19
C PRO A 188 18.11 -13.30 7.67
N LEU A 189 19.31 -13.03 7.16
CA LEU A 189 19.63 -13.13 5.73
C LEU A 189 20.79 -14.09 5.50
N CYS A 190 20.70 -14.94 4.46
CA CYS A 190 21.88 -15.66 3.99
C CYS A 190 22.87 -14.68 3.35
N ARG A 191 24.14 -15.11 3.21
CA ARG A 191 25.21 -14.27 2.67
C ARG A 191 24.89 -13.65 1.30
N ALA A 192 24.20 -14.37 0.43
CA ALA A 192 23.80 -13.87 -0.89
C ALA A 192 22.77 -12.74 -0.78
N CYS A 193 21.66 -12.97 -0.06
CA CYS A 193 20.61 -11.97 0.13
C CYS A 193 21.10 -10.75 0.94
N HIS A 194 22.02 -10.96 1.89
CA HIS A 194 22.67 -9.87 2.62
C HIS A 194 23.49 -9.00 1.67
N SER A 195 24.29 -9.59 0.80
CA SER A 195 25.06 -8.84 -0.20
C SER A 195 24.15 -8.06 -1.15
N GLU A 196 23.07 -8.69 -1.62
CA GLU A 196 22.06 -8.04 -2.47
C GLU A 196 21.39 -6.85 -1.77
N CYS A 197 21.03 -7.00 -0.50
CA CYS A 197 20.43 -5.92 0.32
C CYS A 197 21.35 -4.70 0.46
N HIS A 198 22.68 -4.89 0.50
CA HIS A 198 23.64 -3.78 0.56
C HIS A 198 23.90 -3.12 -0.79
N ASN A 199 23.83 -3.90 -1.87
CA ASN A 199 24.19 -3.45 -3.20
C ASN A 199 23.01 -2.88 -4.00
N THR A 200 21.78 -3.14 -3.56
CA THR A 200 20.56 -2.65 -4.20
C THR A 200 20.11 -1.36 -3.53
N PRO A 201 19.80 -0.29 -4.29
CA PRO A 201 19.15 0.89 -3.72
C PRO A 201 17.93 0.46 -2.92
N TRP A 202 17.74 1.06 -1.74
CA TRP A 202 16.65 0.70 -0.85
C TRP A 202 15.30 0.64 -1.59
N SER A 203 14.97 1.66 -2.39
CA SER A 203 13.74 1.72 -3.18
C SER A 203 13.53 0.59 -4.20
N GLU A 204 14.55 -0.22 -4.47
CA GLU A 204 14.56 -1.28 -5.48
C GLU A 204 14.75 -2.68 -4.88
N TRP A 205 14.97 -2.79 -3.56
CA TRP A 205 15.11 -4.09 -2.91
C TRP A 205 13.73 -4.70 -2.63
N ASP A 206 13.33 -5.66 -3.46
CA ASP A 206 12.06 -6.42 -3.34
C ASP A 206 11.93 -7.15 -1.98
N GLY A 207 13.03 -7.29 -1.25
CA GLY A 207 13.08 -7.88 0.10
C GLY A 207 12.35 -7.11 1.19
N HIS A 208 11.94 -5.85 0.97
CA HIS A 208 11.18 -5.08 1.98
C HIS A 208 9.91 -5.74 2.43
N ARG A 209 9.14 -6.29 1.48
CA ARG A 209 7.89 -6.96 1.81
C ARG A 209 8.15 -8.16 2.72
N TYR A 210 9.16 -8.95 2.40
CA TYR A 210 9.54 -10.14 3.18
C TYR A 210 10.07 -9.78 4.57
N ALA A 211 10.87 -8.72 4.69
CA ALA A 211 11.38 -8.23 5.96
C ALA A 211 10.26 -7.70 6.86
N ILE A 212 9.32 -6.93 6.29
CA ILE A 212 8.13 -6.44 6.98
C ILE A 212 7.25 -7.61 7.43
N ASP A 213 6.96 -8.56 6.54
CA ASP A 213 6.16 -9.74 6.85
C ASP A 213 6.81 -10.59 7.96
N PHE A 214 8.13 -10.74 7.96
CA PHE A 214 8.88 -11.44 9.01
C PHE A 214 8.77 -10.73 10.38
N LEU A 215 8.93 -9.40 10.41
CA LEU A 215 8.78 -8.59 11.63
C LEU A 215 7.35 -8.67 12.19
N PHE A 216 6.33 -8.55 11.32
CA PHE A 216 4.94 -8.67 11.73
C PHE A 216 4.60 -10.06 12.26
N LYS A 217 5.13 -11.13 11.65
CA LYS A 217 4.99 -12.49 12.17
C LYS A 217 5.49 -12.56 13.61
N TYR A 218 6.70 -12.07 13.90
CA TYR A 218 7.21 -12.08 15.26
C TYR A 218 6.36 -11.27 16.26
N ILE A 219 5.95 -10.04 15.91
CA ILE A 219 5.13 -9.19 16.79
C ILE A 219 3.80 -9.90 17.10
N PHE A 220 3.13 -10.41 16.07
CA PHE A 220 1.85 -11.09 16.21
C PHE A 220 1.95 -12.40 17.01
N LEU A 221 3.07 -13.12 16.89
CA LEU A 221 3.34 -14.32 17.68
C LEU A 221 3.48 -13.99 19.18
N ASN A 222 4.09 -12.86 19.54
CA ASN A 222 4.25 -12.46 20.95
C ASN A 222 2.99 -11.87 21.58
N GLU A 223 2.18 -11.14 20.81
CA GLU A 223 0.90 -10.61 21.31
C GLU A 223 -0.09 -11.72 21.67
N LYS A 224 -0.05 -12.85 20.94
CA LYS A 224 -0.91 -14.01 21.20
C LYS A 224 -0.45 -14.86 22.39
N THR A 225 0.83 -14.88 22.71
CA THR A 225 1.37 -15.69 23.83
C THR A 225 1.31 -14.97 25.18
N GLY A 226 0.87 -13.71 25.22
CA GLY A 226 0.72 -12.94 26.47
C GLY A 226 2.04 -12.60 27.15
N VAL A 227 3.16 -12.77 26.44
CA VAL A 227 4.49 -12.41 26.94
C VAL A 227 4.70 -10.93 26.66
N SER A 228 4.19 -10.07 27.56
CA SER A 228 4.61 -8.67 27.56
C SER A 228 6.08 -8.61 27.96
N GLY A 229 6.97 -8.42 27.00
CA GLY A 229 8.35 -8.05 27.28
C GLY A 229 8.37 -6.75 28.07
N LYS A 230 8.85 -6.81 29.32
CA LYS A 230 9.36 -5.66 30.06
C LYS A 230 10.84 -5.48 29.71
#